data_AF-A0A520EB94-F1
#
_entry.id   AF-A0A520EB94-F1
#
_cell.length_a   1.000
_cell.length_b   1.000
_cell.length_c   1.000
_cell.angle_alpha   90.00
_cell.angle_beta   90.00
_cell.angle_gamma   90.00
#
_symmetry.space_group_name_H-M   'P 1'
#
loop_
_entity.id
_entity.type
_entity.pdbx_description
1 polymer ?
#
loop_
_entity_poly.entity_id
_entity_poly.type
_entity_poly.pdbx_seq_one_letter_code
_entity_poly.pdbx_strand_id
1 'polypeptide(L)'
;MLGHVTMLYVCYLVFRGGLEQTVINMDVLAPSTQLPMAVLHAAGVAFSACACVVLLLDLWLLFTGHMKDGDLVMVQESEDLAGLGRPDGDDAKRQH
;
A
#
# COMPACT_ATOMS: atom_id res chain seq x y z
N MET A 1 7.59 11.05 -6.57
CA MET A 1 8.77 11.21 -5.67
C MET A 1 8.39 11.38 -4.21
N LEU A 2 7.77 12.51 -3.80
CA LEU A 2 7.49 12.75 -2.37
C LEU A 2 6.63 11.64 -1.73
N GLY A 3 5.62 11.14 -2.45
CA GLY A 3 4.82 9.99 -2.02
C GLY A 3 5.62 8.71 -1.79
N HIS A 4 6.55 8.35 -2.68
CA HIS A 4 7.39 7.16 -2.51
C HIS A 4 8.34 7.28 -1.31
N VAL A 5 8.90 8.47 -1.07
CA VAL A 5 9.73 8.72 0.12
C VAL A 5 8.89 8.58 1.39
N THR A 6 7.67 9.13 1.41
CA THR A 6 6.74 8.97 2.54
C THR A 6 6.37 7.50 2.76
N MET A 7 6.06 6.75 1.70
CA MET A 7 5.75 5.31 1.78
C MET A 7 6.94 4.52 2.31
N LEU A 8 8.16 4.84 1.87
CA LEU A 8 9.39 4.22 2.36
C LEU A 8 9.60 4.51 3.85
N TYR A 9 9.37 5.75 4.27
CA TYR A 9 9.44 6.14 5.68
C TYR A 9 8.40 5.41 6.53
N VAL A 10 7.16 5.29 6.07
CA VAL A 10 6.12 4.52 6.74
C VAL A 10 6.49 3.04 6.83
N CYS A 11 6.99 2.42 5.75
CA CYS A 11 7.45 1.03 5.78
C CYS A 11 8.60 0.85 6.78
N TYR A 12 9.53 1.81 6.86
CA TYR A 12 10.59 1.81 7.88
C TYR A 12 10.02 1.86 9.31
N LEU A 13 9.02 2.70 9.57
CA LEU A 13 8.36 2.75 10.89
C LEU A 13 7.66 1.43 11.24
N VAL A 14 6.95 0.84 10.27
CA VAL A 14 6.28 -0.47 10.44
C VAL A 14 7.30 -1.57 10.70
N PHE A 15 8.42 -1.60 9.97
CA PHE A 15 9.48 -2.57 10.16
C PHE A 15 10.12 -2.45 11.54
N ARG A 16 10.49 -1.23 11.94
CA ARG A 16 11.15 -0.95 13.21
C ARG A 16 10.24 -1.27 14.40
N GLY A 17 9.01 -0.75 14.38
CA GLY A 17 8.02 -1.00 15.43
C GLY A 17 7.59 -2.47 15.48
N GLY A 18 7.44 -3.11 14.32
CA GLY A 18 7.15 -4.54 14.22
C GLY A 18 8.24 -5.40 14.83
N LEU A 19 9.52 -5.13 14.54
CA LEU A 19 10.64 -5.87 15.13
C LEU A 19 10.67 -5.77 16.65
N GLU A 20 10.46 -4.57 17.17
CA GLU A 20 10.43 -4.33 18.61
C GLU A 20 9.26 -5.08 19.27
N GLN A 21 8.07 -5.05 18.65
CA GLN A 21 6.91 -5.82 19.10
C GLN A 21 7.11 -7.34 19.01
N THR A 22 7.80 -7.83 17.97
CA THR A 22 8.17 -9.25 17.85
C THR A 22 9.08 -9.68 18.99
N VAL A 23 10.09 -8.88 19.32
CA VAL A 23 11.04 -9.19 20.41
C VAL A 23 10.34 -9.18 21.76
N ILE A 24 9.49 -8.17 22.03
CA ILE A 24 8.74 -8.08 23.30
C ILE A 24 7.77 -9.25 23.49
N ASN A 25 7.16 -9.72 22.40
CA ASN A 25 6.13 -10.75 22.45
C ASN A 25 6.65 -12.18 22.15
N MET A 26 7.97 -12.41 22.16
CA MET A 26 8.52 -13.76 21.94
C MET A 26 8.10 -14.75 23.03
N ASP A 27 8.05 -14.30 24.29
CA ASP A 27 7.71 -15.14 25.43
C ASP A 27 6.24 -15.00 25.87
N VAL A 28 5.44 -14.22 25.13
CA VAL A 28 4.03 -13.97 25.44
C VAL A 28 3.17 -14.93 24.63
N LEU A 29 2.52 -15.88 25.30
CA LEU A 29 1.59 -16.82 24.66
C LEU A 29 0.18 -16.20 24.53
N ALA A 30 -0.43 -16.39 23.37
CA ALA A 30 -1.83 -16.07 23.14
C ALA A 30 -2.74 -16.91 24.06
N PRO A 31 -3.76 -16.31 24.72
CA PRO A 31 -4.55 -16.99 25.74
C PRO A 31 -5.32 -18.20 25.20
N SER A 32 -5.83 -18.14 23.97
CA SER A 32 -6.66 -19.21 23.37
C SER A 32 -5.88 -20.19 22.51
N THR A 33 -4.81 -19.76 21.82
CA THR A 33 -4.03 -20.62 20.89
C THR A 33 -2.73 -21.13 21.50
N GLN A 34 -2.28 -20.55 22.61
CA GLN A 34 -0.99 -20.87 23.27
C GLN A 34 0.22 -20.75 22.33
N LEU A 35 0.10 -19.96 21.25
CA LEU A 35 1.20 -19.65 20.36
C LEU A 35 1.87 -18.32 20.76
N PRO A 36 3.18 -18.14 20.47
CA PRO A 36 3.85 -16.87 20.70
C PRO A 36 3.18 -15.73 19.92
N MET A 37 2.83 -14.64 20.59
CA MET A 37 2.25 -13.44 19.98
C MET A 37 3.23 -12.75 19.01
N ALA A 38 4.54 -13.03 19.14
CA ALA A 38 5.59 -12.61 18.22
C ALA A 38 5.32 -12.96 16.74
N VAL A 39 4.59 -14.05 16.45
CA VAL A 39 4.34 -14.51 15.07
C VAL A 39 3.55 -13.48 14.26
N LEU A 40 2.56 -12.82 14.88
CA LEU A 40 1.75 -11.80 14.21
C LEU A 40 2.58 -10.58 13.82
N HIS A 41 3.44 -10.13 14.74
CA HIS A 41 4.31 -8.98 14.49
C HIS A 41 5.42 -9.33 13.50
N ALA A 42 5.95 -10.55 13.54
CA ALA A 42 6.98 -11.03 12.63
C ALA A 42 6.49 -11.06 11.17
N ALA A 43 5.22 -11.38 10.93
CA ALA A 43 4.63 -11.31 9.60
C ALA A 43 4.62 -9.88 9.05
N GLY A 44 4.30 -8.88 9.89
CA GLY A 44 4.36 -7.46 9.51
C GLY A 44 5.79 -6.98 9.22
N VAL A 45 6.77 -7.49 9.96
CA VAL A 45 8.20 -7.23 9.71
C VAL A 45 8.63 -7.79 8.35
N ALA A 46 8.29 -9.04 8.05
CA ALA A 46 8.63 -9.66 6.77
C ALA A 46 7.99 -8.93 5.58
N PHE A 47 6.71 -8.55 5.71
CA PHE A 47 6.00 -7.77 4.70
C PHE A 47 6.66 -6.41 4.46
N SER A 48 6.92 -5.64 5.53
CA SER A 48 7.51 -4.30 5.42
C SER A 48 8.93 -4.33 4.85
N ALA A 49 9.71 -5.37 5.13
CA ALA A 49 11.02 -5.58 4.50
C ALA A 49 10.89 -5.75 2.98
N CYS A 50 9.97 -6.60 2.52
CA CYS A 50 9.71 -6.79 1.08
C CYS A 50 9.20 -5.49 0.43
N ALA A 51 8.26 -4.79 1.08
CA ALA A 51 7.72 -3.54 0.59
C ALA A 51 8.78 -2.44 0.45
N CYS A 52 9.70 -2.33 1.42
CA CYS A 52 10.86 -1.43 1.33
C CYS A 52 11.73 -1.73 0.10
N VAL A 53 12.00 -3.00 -0.20
CA VAL A 53 12.81 -3.38 -1.37
C VAL A 53 12.12 -2.96 -2.67
N VAL A 54 10.82 -3.21 -2.80
CA VAL A 54 10.04 -2.80 -3.98
C VAL A 54 10.06 -1.28 -4.14
N LEU A 55 9.77 -0.53 -3.07
CA LEU A 55 9.77 0.94 -3.10
C LEU A 55 11.13 1.53 -3.45
N LEU A 56 12.23 0.91 -3.03
CA LEU A 56 13.58 1.31 -3.40
C LEU A 56 13.86 1.08 -4.89
N LEU A 57 13.40 -0.04 -5.44
CA LEU A 57 13.51 -0.34 -6.86
C LEU A 57 12.69 0.63 -7.70
N ASP A 58 11.46 0.93 -7.29
CA ASP A 58 10.58 1.89 -7.97
C ASP A 58 11.19 3.30 -7.94
N LEU A 59 11.75 3.69 -6.79
CA LEU A 59 12.44 4.97 -6.66
C LEU A 59 13.67 5.04 -7.57
N TRP A 60 14.45 3.97 -7.64
CA TRP A 60 15.59 3.86 -8.56
C TRP A 60 15.16 3.94 -10.04
N LEU A 61 14.10 3.22 -10.41
CA LEU A 61 13.56 3.23 -11.76
C LEU A 61 13.05 4.62 -12.16
N LEU A 62 12.45 5.33 -11.21
CA LEU A 62 11.98 6.70 -11.37
C LEU A 62 13.14 7.68 -11.54
N PHE A 63 14.23 7.54 -10.76
CA PHE A 63 15.44 8.35 -10.92
C PHE A 63 16.17 8.08 -12.25
N THR A 64 16.15 6.84 -12.72
CA THR A 64 16.79 6.45 -14.00
C THR A 64 15.91 6.73 -15.21
N GLY A 65 14.72 7.30 -15.03
CA GLY A 65 13.80 7.68 -16.12
C GLY A 65 13.14 6.50 -16.84
N HIS A 66 13.20 5.30 -16.26
CA HIS A 66 12.63 4.08 -16.83
C HIS A 66 11.21 3.77 -16.32
N MET A 67 10.65 4.61 -15.43
CA MET A 67 9.24 4.56 -15.02
C MET A 67 8.37 5.29 -16.04
N LYS A 68 7.39 4.60 -16.61
CA LYS A 68 6.34 5.19 -17.45
C LYS A 68 5.29 5.82 -16.53
N ASP A 69 4.84 7.05 -16.80
CA ASP A 69 3.92 7.81 -15.92
C ASP A 69 2.63 7.05 -15.53
N GLY A 70 2.24 6.01 -16.28
CA GLY A 70 1.07 5.17 -16.03
C GLY A 70 1.26 3.96 -15.12
N ASP A 71 2.48 3.66 -14.66
CA ASP A 71 2.76 2.56 -13.70
C ASP A 71 2.76 3.04 -12.24
N LEU A 72 2.61 4.35 -12.03
CA LEU A 72 2.15 4.87 -10.77
C LEU A 72 0.77 4.26 -10.55
N VAL A 73 0.64 3.38 -9.55
CA VAL A 73 -0.66 2.88 -9.09
C VAL A 73 -1.50 4.09 -8.68
N MET A 74 -2.16 4.67 -9.68
CA MET A 74 -3.19 5.66 -9.51
C MET A 74 -4.37 4.85 -9.00
N VAL A 75 -4.53 4.86 -7.68
CA VAL A 75 -5.82 4.57 -7.09
C VAL A 75 -6.75 5.63 -7.65
N GLN A 76 -7.40 5.34 -8.77
CA GLN A 76 -8.50 6.16 -9.23
C GLN A 76 -9.57 6.04 -8.15
N GLU A 77 -9.83 7.15 -7.47
CA GLU A 77 -10.99 7.32 -6.62
C GLU A 77 -12.22 6.86 -7.43
N SER A 78 -12.97 5.89 -6.89
CA SER A 78 -14.08 5.25 -7.63
C SER A 78 -15.16 6.25 -8.07
N GLU A 79 -15.19 7.45 -7.46
CA GLU A 79 -16.07 8.56 -7.79
C GLU A 79 -15.79 9.17 -9.18
N ASP A 80 -14.52 9.21 -9.61
CA ASP A 80 -14.12 9.80 -10.91
C ASP A 80 -14.46 8.85 -12.08
N LEU A 81 -14.39 7.54 -11.83
CA LEU A 81 -14.73 6.51 -12.82
C LEU A 81 -16.26 6.43 -13.06
N ALA A 82 -17.07 6.73 -12.04
CA ALA A 82 -18.53 6.73 -12.14
C ALA A 82 -19.08 7.92 -12.95
N GLY A 83 -18.33 9.03 -13.04
CA GLY A 83 -18.71 10.22 -13.82
C GLY A 83 -18.65 10.01 -15.34
N LEU A 84 -17.80 9.10 -15.82
CA LEU A 84 -17.59 8.81 -17.25
C LEU A 84 -18.59 7.78 -17.82
N GLY A 85 -19.37 7.12 -16.95
CA GLY A 85 -20.31 6.06 -17.31
C GLY A 85 -21.76 6.52 -17.50
N ARG A 86 -22.04 7.83 -17.51
CA ARG A 86 -23.36 8.35 -17.86
C ARG A 86 -23.39 8.63 -19.36
N PRO A 87 -23.95 7.74 -20.20
CA PRO A 87 -24.38 8.16 -21.52
C PRO A 87 -25.35 9.32 -21.31
N ASP A 88 -24.94 10.51 -21.73
CA ASP A 88 -25.82 11.63 -21.98
C ASP A 88 -26.73 11.17 -23.12
N GLY A 89 -27.81 10.49 -22.71
CA GLY A 89 -28.87 10.06 -23.57
C GLY A 89 -29.52 11.30 -24.15
N ASP A 90 -29.03 11.65 -25.32
CA ASP A 90 -29.75 12.38 -26.35
C ASP A 90 -31.24 12.00 -26.34
N ASP A 91 -32.09 12.94 -26.78
CA ASP A 91 -33.40 12.62 -27.36
C ASP A 91 -34.62 12.40 -26.46
N ALA A 92 -34.67 12.95 -25.24
CA ALA A 92 -35.97 13.20 -24.62
C ALA A 92 -36.65 14.45 -25.23
N LYS A 93 -37.10 14.29 -26.47
CA LYS A 93 -38.32 14.91 -27.01
C LYS A 93 -38.19 16.32 -27.63
N ARG A 94 -37.47 16.37 -28.75
CA ARG A 94 -37.94 17.05 -29.99
C ARG A 94 -39.31 16.48 -30.43
N GLN A 95 -40.39 16.75 -29.70
CA GLN A 95 -41.78 16.57 -30.19
C GLN A 95 -42.60 17.59 -29.38
N HIS A 96 -42.83 18.80 -29.91
CA HIS A 96 -43.99 19.10 -30.76
C HIS A 96 -45.31 18.75 -30.09
#